data_AF-A0AAN6VTH0-F1
#
_entry.id   AF-A0AAN6VTH0-F1
#
_cell.length_a   1.000
_cell.length_b   1.000
_cell.length_c   1.000
_cell.angle_alpha   90.00
_cell.angle_beta   90.00
_cell.angle_gamma   90.00
#
_symmetry.space_group_name_H-M   'P 1'
#
loop_
_entity.id
_entity.type
_entity.pdbx_description
1 polymer ?
#
loop_
_entity_poly.entity_id
_entity_poly.type
_entity_poly.pdbx_seq_one_letter_code
_entity_poly.pdbx_strand_id
1 'polypeptide(L)'
;MAILHQPVDERKILPAQARSNEPYPAGDTDDRNAIIQVVTFHRRDYNLALVSFGPQSSSFIRTLDRLPCEINCETIRYLDAASVIAFRQANRHARQVVSTLPEYQAATQHAMDAILALYKIGIAAHFTPADIQTVLSIEKCPLCGEFGGFIFLPTLQRCCFPCLQLSPELRVYRARKCKNVGGPVPVARSIPGTFGMAETECKQRLWLTPTKPMAKSNPKPIYRYMVATALPYVDLGAGGTQVQHGVCCTGCQISVEKNLAMHGDVPSYDISDLRDRVYSSDGYLRHFQWCQEAQTLWASSSGGTVPVKIPFGALKGGSFRSSKDG
;
A
#
# COMPACT_ATOMS: atom_id res chain seq x y z
N MET A 1 -12.65 3.14 19.95
CA MET A 1 -11.68 3.95 20.72
C MET A 1 -10.52 4.29 19.81
N ALA A 2 -10.45 5.52 19.32
CA ALA A 2 -9.31 5.99 18.54
C ALA A 2 -8.11 6.11 19.48
N ILE A 3 -7.08 5.29 19.26
CA ILE A 3 -5.79 5.48 19.92
C ILE A 3 -5.27 6.81 19.38
N LEU A 4 -5.22 7.84 20.25
CA LEU A 4 -4.56 9.11 19.96
C LEU A 4 -3.07 8.82 19.82
N HIS A 5 -2.63 8.49 18.61
CA HIS A 5 -1.21 8.35 18.30
C HIS A 5 -0.56 9.72 18.41
N GLN A 6 0.40 9.86 19.33
CA GLN A 6 1.30 11.02 19.35
C GLN A 6 2.02 11.10 17.99
N PRO A 7 2.23 12.31 17.44
CA PRO A 7 2.97 12.46 16.20
C PRO A 7 4.36 11.82 16.35
N VAL A 8 4.71 10.96 15.41
CA VAL A 8 6.00 10.26 15.44
C VAL A 8 7.11 11.30 15.26
N ASP A 9 8.01 11.35 16.24
CA ASP A 9 9.18 12.23 16.21
C ASP A 9 10.20 11.65 15.23
N GLU A 10 10.21 12.17 14.00
CA GLU A 10 11.14 11.78 12.92
C GLU A 10 12.62 11.80 13.36
N ARG A 11 12.97 12.68 14.31
CA ARG A 11 14.32 12.77 14.87
C ARG A 11 14.75 11.53 15.67
N LYS A 12 13.78 10.78 16.19
CA LYS A 12 14.00 9.51 16.91
C LYS A 12 13.96 8.29 15.99
N ILE A 13 13.51 8.46 14.75
CA ILE A 13 13.40 7.37 13.77
C ILE A 13 14.75 7.10 13.10
N LEU A 14 15.54 8.15 12.83
CA LEU A 14 16.88 8.04 12.27
C LEU A 14 17.93 7.70 13.35
N PRO A 15 18.81 6.71 13.15
CA PRO A 15 19.92 6.47 14.05
C PRO A 15 20.85 7.67 14.03
N ALA A 16 21.54 7.93 15.16
CA ALA A 16 22.37 9.11 15.33
C ALA A 16 23.40 9.32 14.20
N GLN A 17 23.95 8.23 13.67
CA GLN A 17 24.93 8.22 12.57
C GLN A 17 24.36 8.60 11.19
N ALA A 18 23.04 8.48 10.99
CA ALA A 18 22.38 8.84 9.73
C ALA A 18 21.71 10.22 9.78
N ARG A 19 21.75 10.88 10.94
CA ARG A 19 21.08 12.15 11.18
C ARG A 19 22.00 13.32 10.83
N SER A 20 21.45 14.34 10.18
CA SER A 20 22.12 15.63 10.05
C SER A 20 22.27 16.31 11.41
N ASN A 21 23.30 17.16 11.53
CA ASN A 21 23.53 17.94 12.75
C ASN A 21 22.43 19.00 12.94
N GLU A 22 22.01 19.62 11.84
CA GLU A 22 20.98 20.66 11.81
C GLU A 22 19.85 20.28 10.83
N PRO A 23 18.62 20.75 11.06
CA PRO A 23 17.52 20.50 10.14
C PRO A 23 17.72 21.25 8.82
N TYR A 24 17.41 20.60 7.70
CA TYR A 24 17.37 21.31 6.41
C TYR A 24 16.32 22.43 6.45
N PRO A 25 16.65 23.66 5.99
CA PRO A 25 15.72 24.79 6.05
C PRO A 25 14.46 24.51 5.23
N ALA A 26 13.31 24.93 5.73
CA ALA A 26 12.05 24.83 4.97
C ALA A 26 12.10 25.81 3.78
N GLY A 27 12.33 25.28 2.58
CA GLY A 27 12.25 26.02 1.31
C GLY A 27 10.80 26.32 0.89
N ASP A 28 10.64 26.96 -0.26
CA ASP A 28 9.33 27.24 -0.84
C ASP A 28 8.60 25.97 -1.34
N THR A 29 7.40 26.11 -1.92
CA THR A 29 6.63 24.96 -2.44
C THR A 29 7.29 24.28 -3.64
N ASP A 30 8.04 25.02 -4.45
CA ASP A 30 8.69 24.49 -5.65
C ASP A 30 9.92 23.66 -5.26
N ASP A 31 10.69 24.14 -4.28
CA ASP A 31 11.76 23.39 -3.62
C ASP A 31 11.25 22.07 -3.03
N ARG A 32 10.09 22.09 -2.35
CA ARG A 32 9.49 20.87 -1.75
C ARG A 32 9.20 19.79 -2.79
N ASN A 33 8.61 20.17 -3.92
CA ASN A 33 8.30 19.24 -5.00
C ASN A 33 9.56 18.73 -5.70
N ALA A 34 10.54 19.62 -5.95
CA ALA A 34 11.81 19.26 -6.55
C ALA A 34 12.60 18.28 -5.65
N ILE A 35 12.62 18.53 -4.34
CA ILE A 35 13.19 17.61 -3.35
C ILE A 35 12.54 16.23 -3.49
N ILE A 36 11.21 16.13 -3.41
CA ILE A 36 10.52 14.85 -3.54
C ILE A 36 10.89 14.15 -4.85
N GLN A 37 10.91 14.87 -5.97
CA GLN A 37 11.23 14.27 -7.27
C GLN A 37 12.67 13.73 -7.37
N VAL A 38 13.64 14.43 -6.76
CA VAL A 38 15.07 14.07 -6.89
C VAL A 38 15.50 13.02 -5.88
N VAL A 39 15.04 13.12 -4.63
CA VAL A 39 15.57 12.34 -3.50
C VAL A 39 14.61 11.27 -2.98
N THR A 40 13.52 11.00 -3.70
CA THR A 40 12.63 9.86 -3.42
C THR A 40 12.53 8.89 -4.58
N PHE A 41 11.98 7.71 -4.28
CA PHE A 41 11.59 6.73 -5.29
C PHE A 41 10.38 5.93 -4.81
N HIS A 42 9.73 5.22 -5.73
CA HIS A 42 8.65 4.28 -5.40
C HIS A 42 9.18 2.85 -5.34
N ARG A 43 8.89 2.16 -4.22
CA ARG A 43 9.12 0.72 -4.00
C ARG A 43 8.10 -0.10 -4.78
N ARG A 44 8.39 -0.38 -6.06
CA ARG A 44 7.52 -1.17 -6.95
C ARG A 44 7.51 -2.65 -6.59
N ASP A 45 8.57 -3.13 -5.95
CA ASP A 45 8.70 -4.47 -5.39
C ASP A 45 7.60 -4.82 -4.38
N TYR A 46 7.07 -3.84 -3.64
CA TYR A 46 5.94 -4.08 -2.74
C TYR A 46 4.67 -4.56 -3.43
N ASN A 47 4.38 -4.07 -4.63
CA ASN A 47 3.23 -4.56 -5.40
C ASN A 47 3.43 -6.02 -5.83
N LEU A 48 4.69 -6.44 -6.05
CA LEU A 48 5.03 -7.82 -6.39
C LEU A 48 5.01 -8.75 -5.16
N ALA A 49 5.29 -8.20 -3.98
CA ALA A 49 5.26 -8.94 -2.71
C ALA A 49 3.83 -9.21 -2.20
N LEU A 50 2.83 -8.52 -2.74
CA LEU A 50 1.44 -8.52 -2.28
C LEU A 50 0.49 -9.03 -3.37
N VAL A 51 -0.80 -9.11 -3.03
CA VAL A 51 -1.82 -9.39 -4.05
C VAL A 51 -1.91 -8.19 -5.00
N SER A 52 -1.43 -8.35 -6.24
CA SER A 52 -1.58 -7.37 -7.32
C SER A 52 -1.97 -8.08 -8.61
N PHE A 53 -2.65 -7.37 -9.51
CA PHE A 53 -3.07 -7.89 -10.81
C PHE A 53 -2.38 -7.22 -12.00
N GLY A 54 -1.31 -6.46 -11.73
CA GLY A 54 -0.56 -5.71 -12.74
C GLY A 54 -1.36 -4.57 -13.38
N PRO A 55 -0.72 -3.75 -14.23
CA PRO A 55 -1.44 -2.75 -15.02
C PRO A 55 -2.34 -3.50 -16.01
N GLN A 56 -3.63 -3.62 -15.67
CA GLN A 56 -4.61 -4.08 -16.64
C GLN A 56 -4.64 -3.04 -17.75
N SER A 57 -4.32 -3.48 -18.97
CA SER A 57 -4.57 -2.66 -20.14
C SER A 57 -6.00 -2.12 -20.04
N SER A 58 -6.16 -0.82 -20.25
CA SER A 58 -7.43 -0.07 -20.19
C SER A 58 -8.54 -0.59 -21.12
N SER A 59 -8.35 -1.76 -21.74
CA SER A 59 -9.35 -2.50 -22.50
C SER A 59 -10.60 -2.88 -21.69
N PHE A 60 -10.49 -3.12 -20.38
CA PHE A 60 -11.67 -3.31 -19.51
C PHE A 60 -12.39 -1.98 -19.15
N ILE A 61 -11.73 -0.84 -19.35
CA ILE A 61 -12.26 0.51 -19.06
C ILE A 61 -13.09 1.04 -20.24
N ARG A 62 -12.88 0.52 -21.46
CA ARG A 62 -13.49 1.03 -22.71
C ARG A 62 -14.95 0.62 -23.00
N THR A 63 -15.72 0.15 -22.03
CA THR A 63 -17.16 -0.20 -22.26
C THR A 63 -18.09 0.54 -21.31
N LEU A 64 -17.85 1.85 -21.12
CA LEU A 64 -18.64 2.70 -20.24
C LEU A 64 -18.98 4.02 -20.92
N ASP A 65 -19.99 4.00 -21.80
CA ASP A 65 -20.58 5.25 -22.27
C ASP A 65 -22.11 5.18 -22.40
N ARG A 66 -22.74 6.19 -21.76
CA ARG A 66 -24.04 6.86 -22.00
C ARG A 66 -25.33 6.45 -21.23
N LEU A 67 -25.78 7.43 -20.42
CA LEU A 67 -27.16 7.88 -20.03
C LEU A 67 -27.67 7.53 -18.58
N PRO A 68 -28.69 8.23 -18.03
CA PRO A 68 -28.85 8.41 -16.58
C PRO A 68 -29.92 7.53 -15.90
N CYS A 69 -29.84 7.33 -14.57
CA CYS A 69 -30.77 6.52 -13.76
C CYS A 69 -30.87 6.98 -12.27
N GLU A 70 -31.55 8.09 -11.96
CA GLU A 70 -31.55 8.70 -10.60
C GLU A 70 -32.47 8.07 -9.54
N ILE A 71 -32.91 6.80 -9.65
CA ILE A 71 -33.74 6.18 -8.59
C ILE A 71 -33.15 4.85 -8.05
N ASN A 72 -32.23 4.21 -8.78
CA ASN A 72 -31.65 2.92 -8.36
C ASN A 72 -30.41 3.05 -7.46
N CYS A 73 -29.84 4.25 -7.31
CA CYS A 73 -28.55 4.46 -6.63
C CYS A 73 -28.60 4.26 -5.11
N GLU A 74 -29.69 4.66 -4.44
CA GLU A 74 -29.81 4.55 -2.97
C GLU A 74 -29.82 3.10 -2.49
N THR A 75 -30.57 2.21 -3.14
CA THR A 75 -30.63 0.79 -2.76
C THR A 75 -29.28 0.08 -2.96
N ILE A 76 -28.52 0.49 -3.97
CA ILE A 76 -27.21 -0.12 -4.29
C ILE A 76 -26.15 0.26 -3.26
N ARG A 77 -26.25 1.42 -2.61
CA ARG A 77 -25.33 1.83 -1.52
C ARG A 77 -25.35 0.87 -0.33
N TYR A 78 -26.45 0.16 -0.11
CA TYR A 78 -26.60 -0.82 0.97
C TYR A 78 -26.18 -2.24 0.56
N LEU A 79 -25.80 -2.48 -0.70
CA LEU A 79 -25.35 -3.79 -1.16
C LEU A 79 -23.86 -3.97 -0.85
N ASP A 80 -23.49 -5.19 -0.47
CA ASP A 80 -22.09 -5.58 -0.36
C ASP A 80 -21.42 -5.58 -1.74
N ALA A 81 -20.09 -5.47 -1.77
CA ALA A 81 -19.33 -5.36 -3.00
C ALA A 81 -19.49 -6.60 -3.91
N ALA A 82 -19.73 -7.79 -3.36
CA ALA A 82 -19.99 -8.99 -4.17
C ALA A 82 -21.36 -8.90 -4.85
N SER A 83 -22.40 -8.45 -4.14
CA SER A 83 -23.73 -8.19 -4.66
C SER A 83 -23.71 -7.08 -5.72
N VAL A 84 -22.93 -6.02 -5.52
CA VAL A 84 -22.74 -4.95 -6.52
C VAL A 84 -22.07 -5.48 -7.78
N ILE A 85 -21.01 -6.29 -7.64
CA ILE A 85 -20.33 -6.91 -8.79
C ILE A 85 -21.27 -7.88 -9.53
N ALA A 86 -22.04 -8.68 -8.81
CA ALA A 86 -23.02 -9.61 -9.39
C ALA A 86 -24.15 -8.86 -10.11
N PHE A 87 -24.71 -7.82 -9.49
CA PHE A 87 -25.72 -6.95 -10.09
C PHE A 87 -25.19 -6.29 -11.38
N ARG A 88 -23.97 -5.76 -11.35
CA ARG A 88 -23.28 -5.18 -12.53
C ARG A 88 -23.16 -6.18 -13.69
N GLN A 89 -23.04 -7.47 -13.40
CA GLN A 89 -22.92 -8.53 -14.41
C GLN A 89 -24.28 -9.01 -14.95
N ALA A 90 -25.38 -8.74 -14.23
CA ALA A 90 -26.69 -9.28 -14.55
C ALA A 90 -27.29 -8.72 -15.86
N ASN A 91 -27.13 -7.42 -16.12
CA ASN A 91 -27.57 -6.80 -17.37
C ASN A 91 -26.87 -5.46 -17.63
N ARG A 92 -27.04 -4.92 -18.85
CA ARG A 92 -26.41 -3.66 -19.29
C ARG A 92 -26.85 -2.44 -18.46
N HIS A 93 -28.10 -2.42 -18.00
CA HIS A 93 -28.65 -1.30 -17.24
C HIS A 93 -28.11 -1.30 -15.80
N ALA A 94 -28.08 -2.46 -15.16
CA ALA A 94 -27.45 -2.65 -13.86
C ALA A 94 -25.96 -2.26 -13.88
N ARG A 95 -25.25 -2.57 -14.99
CA ARG A 95 -23.89 -2.11 -15.20
C ARG A 95 -23.78 -0.58 -15.20
N GLN A 96 -24.69 0.07 -15.90
CA GLN A 96 -24.74 1.52 -16.05
C GLN A 96 -25.02 2.21 -14.71
N VAL A 97 -26.02 1.74 -13.97
CA VAL A 97 -26.35 2.29 -12.64
C VAL A 97 -25.18 2.18 -11.66
N VAL A 98 -24.51 1.02 -11.60
CA VAL A 98 -23.33 0.84 -10.74
C VAL A 98 -22.18 1.76 -11.18
N SER A 99 -21.99 1.94 -12.48
CA SER A 99 -20.96 2.81 -13.02
C SER A 99 -21.24 4.30 -12.87
N THR A 100 -22.47 4.73 -12.58
CA THR A 100 -22.79 6.13 -12.26
C THR A 100 -22.54 6.50 -10.80
N LEU A 101 -22.32 5.53 -9.91
CA LEU A 101 -22.03 5.79 -8.50
C LEU A 101 -20.63 6.39 -8.34
N PRO A 102 -20.50 7.63 -7.84
CA PRO A 102 -19.19 8.26 -7.63
C PRO A 102 -18.26 7.42 -6.74
N GLU A 103 -18.83 6.74 -5.74
CA GLU A 103 -18.11 5.87 -4.82
C GLU A 103 -17.49 4.69 -5.56
N TYR A 104 -18.23 4.10 -6.50
CA TYR A 104 -17.76 3.00 -7.32
C TYR A 104 -16.74 3.46 -8.38
N GLN A 105 -16.94 4.63 -8.97
CA GLN A 105 -15.99 5.22 -9.93
C GLN A 105 -14.63 5.49 -9.28
N ALA A 106 -14.63 6.20 -8.14
CA ALA A 106 -13.39 6.49 -7.40
C ALA A 106 -12.68 5.20 -6.96
N ALA A 107 -13.43 4.22 -6.45
CA ALA A 107 -12.89 2.94 -6.04
C ALA A 107 -12.32 2.14 -7.22
N THR A 108 -12.99 2.11 -8.37
CA THR A 108 -12.46 1.40 -9.55
C THR A 108 -11.30 2.12 -10.23
N GLN A 109 -11.24 3.44 -10.15
CA GLN A 109 -10.15 4.22 -10.72
C GLN A 109 -8.85 4.08 -9.91
N HIS A 110 -8.95 4.03 -8.58
CA HIS A 110 -7.77 4.13 -7.70
C HIS A 110 -7.54 2.88 -6.81
N ALA A 111 -8.50 1.97 -6.69
CA ALA A 111 -8.43 0.77 -5.83
C ALA A 111 -8.75 -0.53 -6.57
N MET A 112 -8.55 -0.60 -7.89
CA MET A 112 -8.91 -1.78 -8.68
C MET A 112 -8.28 -3.07 -8.14
N ASP A 113 -6.99 -3.03 -7.78
CA ASP A 113 -6.29 -4.20 -7.22
C ASP A 113 -6.93 -4.65 -5.90
N ALA A 114 -7.37 -3.74 -5.04
CA ALA A 114 -8.07 -4.06 -3.81
C ALA A 114 -9.46 -4.65 -4.05
N ILE A 115 -10.25 -4.08 -4.96
CA ILE A 115 -11.58 -4.62 -5.32
C ILE A 115 -11.43 -6.03 -5.88
N LEU A 116 -10.50 -6.22 -6.82
CA LEU A 116 -10.25 -7.54 -7.42
C LEU A 116 -9.71 -8.53 -6.40
N ALA A 117 -8.87 -8.08 -5.46
CA ALA A 117 -8.34 -8.93 -4.40
C ALA A 117 -9.49 -9.40 -3.48
N LEU A 118 -10.32 -8.48 -2.99
CA LEU A 118 -11.51 -8.79 -2.18
C LEU A 118 -12.43 -9.82 -2.86
N TYR A 119 -12.67 -9.64 -4.16
CA TYR A 119 -13.49 -10.55 -4.95
C TYR A 119 -12.83 -11.92 -5.12
N LYS A 120 -11.57 -11.96 -5.58
CA LYS A 120 -10.86 -13.21 -5.89
C LYS A 120 -10.50 -14.02 -4.64
N ILE A 121 -10.30 -13.37 -3.50
CA ILE A 121 -10.12 -14.06 -2.21
C ILE A 121 -11.44 -14.43 -1.54
N GLY A 122 -12.58 -13.98 -2.10
CA GLY A 122 -13.91 -14.38 -1.66
C GLY A 122 -14.38 -13.72 -0.36
N ILE A 123 -13.95 -12.50 -0.07
CA ILE A 123 -14.41 -11.75 1.13
C ILE A 123 -15.11 -10.43 0.79
N ALA A 124 -15.34 -10.14 -0.50
CA ALA A 124 -16.04 -8.92 -0.94
C ALA A 124 -17.44 -8.77 -0.33
N ALA A 125 -18.11 -9.86 0.05
CA ALA A 125 -19.44 -9.82 0.68
C ALA A 125 -19.45 -9.20 2.09
N HIS A 126 -18.28 -9.00 2.71
CA HIS A 126 -18.15 -8.39 4.03
C HIS A 126 -18.04 -6.87 4.00
N PHE A 127 -17.92 -6.26 2.82
CA PHE A 127 -17.61 -4.84 2.67
C PHE A 127 -18.51 -4.20 1.62
N THR A 128 -18.92 -2.96 1.87
CA THR A 128 -19.66 -2.13 0.91
C THR A 128 -18.70 -1.29 0.06
N PRO A 129 -19.14 -0.77 -1.09
CA PRO A 129 -18.37 0.22 -1.84
C PRO A 129 -18.02 1.47 -1.01
N ALA A 130 -18.90 1.89 -0.09
CA ALA A 130 -18.66 3.03 0.80
C ALA A 130 -17.52 2.77 1.78
N ASP A 131 -17.37 1.53 2.28
CA ASP A 131 -16.24 1.16 3.13
C ASP A 131 -14.91 1.28 2.37
N ILE A 132 -14.87 0.85 1.10
CA ILE A 132 -13.68 0.94 0.25
C ILE A 132 -13.31 2.40 -0.02
N GLN A 133 -14.30 3.25 -0.30
CA GLN A 133 -14.07 4.68 -0.50
C GLN A 133 -13.57 5.36 0.78
N THR A 134 -14.17 5.03 1.93
CA THR A 134 -13.74 5.58 3.23
C THR A 134 -12.27 5.26 3.47
N VAL A 135 -11.84 4.03 3.17
CA VAL A 135 -10.45 3.58 3.36
C VAL A 135 -9.49 4.20 2.35
N LEU A 136 -9.96 4.55 1.14
CA LEU A 136 -9.18 5.33 0.18
C LEU A 136 -8.85 6.74 0.69
N SER A 137 -9.77 7.35 1.44
CA SER A 137 -9.60 8.68 2.03
C SER A 137 -8.92 8.68 3.40
N ILE A 138 -8.50 7.52 3.91
CA ILE A 138 -7.64 7.45 5.09
C ILE A 138 -6.18 7.48 4.62
N GLU A 139 -5.36 8.38 5.17
CA GLU A 139 -3.93 8.44 4.87
C GLU A 139 -3.10 7.54 5.81
N LYS A 140 -3.48 7.50 7.08
CA LYS A 140 -2.64 6.97 8.17
C LYS A 140 -2.95 5.53 8.53
N CYS A 141 -1.91 4.82 8.95
CA CYS A 141 -1.97 3.52 9.59
C CYS A 141 -2.59 3.67 10.99
N PRO A 142 -3.68 2.96 11.32
CA PRO A 142 -4.33 3.04 12.62
C PRO A 142 -3.49 2.44 13.76
N LEU A 143 -2.44 1.67 13.43
CA LEU A 143 -1.58 1.01 14.42
C LEU A 143 -0.40 1.87 14.89
N CYS A 144 0.14 2.73 14.02
CA CYS A 144 1.34 3.52 14.32
C CYS A 144 1.28 4.99 13.88
N GLY A 145 0.22 5.43 13.19
CA GLY A 145 0.04 6.81 12.73
C GLY A 145 0.84 7.21 11.48
N GLU A 146 1.72 6.36 10.98
CA GLU A 146 2.50 6.57 9.75
C GLU A 146 1.65 6.42 8.48
N PHE A 147 2.19 6.76 7.32
CA PHE A 147 1.49 6.57 6.04
C PHE A 147 1.16 5.07 5.81
N GLY A 148 -0.11 4.78 5.59
CA GLY A 148 -0.60 3.43 5.40
C GLY A 148 -0.67 3.03 3.93
N GLY A 149 0.45 2.82 3.24
CA GLY A 149 0.46 2.51 1.79
C GLY A 149 -0.21 1.18 1.37
N PHE A 150 -0.65 0.38 2.33
CA PHE A 150 -1.25 -0.93 2.10
C PHE A 150 -2.60 -1.04 2.78
N ILE A 151 -3.40 -1.98 2.32
CA ILE A 151 -4.65 -2.37 2.97
C ILE A 151 -4.60 -3.85 3.36
N PHE A 152 -4.94 -4.13 4.61
CA PHE A 152 -5.18 -5.47 5.10
C PHE A 152 -6.64 -5.86 4.83
N LEU A 153 -6.82 -6.72 3.82
CA LEU A 153 -8.13 -7.04 3.24
C LEU A 153 -9.12 -7.66 4.24
N PRO A 154 -8.72 -8.53 5.20
CA PRO A 154 -9.68 -9.14 6.13
C PRO A 154 -10.40 -8.17 7.07
N THR A 155 -9.89 -6.96 7.29
CA THR A 155 -10.56 -5.97 8.14
C THR A 155 -10.71 -4.62 7.46
N LEU A 156 -10.38 -4.55 6.16
CA LEU A 156 -10.34 -3.33 5.36
C LEU A 156 -9.60 -2.16 6.06
N GLN A 157 -8.53 -2.45 6.82
CA GLN A 157 -7.77 -1.42 7.52
C GLN A 157 -6.49 -1.08 6.75
N ARG A 158 -6.11 0.21 6.72
CA ARG A 158 -4.80 0.60 6.18
C ARG A 158 -3.68 0.11 7.08
N CYS A 159 -2.50 -0.14 6.51
CA CYS A 159 -1.30 -0.47 7.27
C CYS A 159 -0.05 0.01 6.54
N CYS A 160 0.99 0.33 7.31
CA CYS A 160 2.33 0.52 6.78
C CYS A 160 3.04 -0.83 6.65
N PHE A 161 4.13 -0.88 5.88
CA PHE A 161 4.87 -2.12 5.66
C PHE A 161 5.43 -2.74 6.97
N PRO A 162 6.06 -1.99 7.89
CA PRO A 162 6.52 -2.55 9.16
C PRO A 162 5.40 -3.18 9.99
N CYS A 163 4.24 -2.51 10.09
CA CYS A 163 3.08 -3.06 10.79
C CYS A 163 2.61 -4.35 10.11
N LEU A 164 2.49 -4.36 8.77
CA LEU A 164 2.10 -5.56 8.03
C LEU A 164 3.04 -6.73 8.35
N GLN A 165 4.35 -6.50 8.44
CA GLN A 165 5.33 -7.55 8.72
C GLN A 165 5.28 -8.05 10.17
N LEU A 166 5.06 -7.16 11.15
CA LEU A 166 5.39 -7.45 12.56
C LEU A 166 4.18 -7.42 13.51
N SER A 167 3.21 -6.54 13.25
CA SER A 167 2.14 -6.28 14.23
C SER A 167 1.34 -7.55 14.59
N PRO A 168 1.03 -7.77 15.88
CA PRO A 168 0.21 -8.89 16.31
C PRO A 168 -1.25 -8.79 15.82
N GLU A 169 -1.76 -7.58 15.60
CA GLU A 169 -3.12 -7.29 15.13
C GLU A 169 -3.35 -7.76 13.69
N LEU A 170 -2.29 -7.78 12.86
CA LEU A 170 -2.35 -8.20 11.45
C LEU A 170 -1.95 -9.68 11.26
N ARG A 171 -2.00 -10.50 12.32
CA ARG A 171 -1.69 -11.94 12.20
C ARG A 171 -2.76 -12.66 11.39
N VAL A 172 -2.30 -13.56 10.54
CA VAL A 172 -3.14 -14.42 9.71
C VAL A 172 -2.80 -15.87 9.99
N TYR A 173 -3.83 -16.69 10.14
CA TYR A 173 -3.73 -18.11 10.44
C TYR A 173 -4.29 -18.92 9.28
N ARG A 174 -3.71 -20.11 9.07
CA ARG A 174 -4.31 -21.10 8.18
C ARG A 174 -5.54 -21.71 8.85
N ALA A 175 -6.67 -21.64 8.17
CA ALA A 175 -7.94 -22.27 8.55
C ALA A 175 -8.15 -23.59 7.78
N ARG A 176 -9.10 -24.40 8.28
CA ARG A 176 -9.66 -25.51 7.49
C ARG A 176 -10.58 -24.94 6.41
N LYS A 177 -10.81 -25.72 5.35
CA LYS A 177 -11.76 -25.37 4.29
C LYS A 177 -13.12 -25.06 4.90
N CYS A 178 -13.55 -23.81 4.82
CA CYS A 178 -14.85 -23.39 5.32
C CYS A 178 -15.84 -23.43 4.15
N LYS A 179 -16.97 -24.14 4.32
CA LYS A 179 -18.06 -24.15 3.33
C LYS A 179 -19.01 -22.97 3.51
N ASN A 180 -18.99 -22.32 4.68
CA ASN A 180 -19.87 -21.21 5.03
C ASN A 180 -19.10 -19.89 4.93
N VAL A 181 -19.48 -19.08 3.94
CA VAL A 181 -18.90 -17.76 3.65
C VAL A 181 -19.60 -16.64 4.48
N GLY A 182 -20.53 -16.99 5.38
CA GLY A 182 -21.35 -16.03 6.15
C GLY A 182 -21.04 -15.94 7.64
N GLY A 183 -19.85 -16.35 8.08
CA GLY A 183 -19.46 -16.17 9.49
C GLY A 183 -19.17 -14.69 9.80
N PRO A 184 -19.19 -14.27 11.09
CA PRO A 184 -18.88 -12.88 11.47
C PRO A 184 -17.44 -12.47 11.14
N VAL A 185 -16.56 -13.43 10.84
CA VAL A 185 -15.16 -13.19 10.53
C VAL A 185 -14.87 -13.66 9.11
N PRO A 186 -14.28 -12.83 8.25
CA PRO A 186 -13.95 -13.21 6.89
C PRO A 186 -12.89 -14.31 6.87
N VAL A 187 -13.17 -15.37 6.11
CA VAL A 187 -12.21 -16.43 5.78
C VAL A 187 -11.83 -16.28 4.31
N ALA A 188 -10.65 -15.74 4.06
CA ALA A 188 -10.13 -15.51 2.72
C ALA A 188 -9.58 -16.81 2.10
N ARG A 189 -9.86 -17.02 0.82
CA ARG A 189 -9.23 -18.06 0.00
C ARG A 189 -8.10 -17.43 -0.81
N SER A 190 -6.86 -17.73 -0.46
CA SER A 190 -5.71 -17.13 -1.12
C SER A 190 -5.66 -17.42 -2.63
N ILE A 191 -4.94 -16.57 -3.35
CA ILE A 191 -4.62 -16.72 -4.76
C ILE A 191 -3.20 -17.29 -4.85
N PRO A 192 -2.91 -18.20 -5.80
CA PRO A 192 -1.55 -18.62 -6.06
C PRO A 192 -0.71 -17.45 -6.58
N GLY A 193 0.57 -17.41 -6.23
CA GLY A 193 1.48 -16.35 -6.65
C GLY A 193 2.75 -16.33 -5.82
N THR A 194 3.58 -15.33 -6.08
CA THR A 194 4.79 -15.05 -5.31
C THR A 194 4.48 -13.97 -4.28
N PHE A 195 4.89 -14.17 -3.04
CA PHE A 195 4.54 -13.27 -1.94
C PHE A 195 5.74 -12.94 -1.04
N GLY A 196 5.64 -11.80 -0.37
CA GLY A 196 6.64 -11.29 0.56
C GLY A 196 7.94 -10.86 -0.12
N MET A 197 8.79 -10.19 0.66
CA MET A 197 10.09 -9.69 0.17
C MET A 197 11.10 -10.80 -0.15
N ALA A 198 10.87 -12.00 0.38
CA ALA A 198 11.67 -13.18 0.05
C ALA A 198 11.21 -13.88 -1.24
N GLU A 199 10.23 -13.32 -1.96
CA GLU A 199 9.66 -13.87 -3.21
C GLU A 199 9.27 -15.35 -3.04
N THR A 200 8.52 -15.66 -1.97
CA THR A 200 8.12 -17.03 -1.68
C THR A 200 6.97 -17.44 -2.60
N GLU A 201 7.24 -18.41 -3.47
CA GLU A 201 6.22 -18.97 -4.36
C GLU A 201 5.21 -19.82 -3.59
N CYS A 202 3.93 -19.46 -3.72
CA CYS A 202 2.80 -20.14 -3.11
C CYS A 202 1.85 -20.67 -4.20
N LYS A 203 2.06 -21.92 -4.63
CA LYS A 203 1.22 -22.56 -5.67
C LYS A 203 -0.16 -22.99 -5.16
N GLN A 204 -0.27 -23.28 -3.86
CA GLN A 204 -1.50 -23.80 -3.27
C GLN A 204 -2.41 -22.68 -2.77
N ARG A 205 -3.72 -22.84 -3.03
CA ARG A 205 -4.76 -21.99 -2.43
C ARG A 205 -4.98 -22.38 -0.97
N LEU A 206 -4.83 -21.43 -0.07
CA LEU A 206 -4.98 -21.60 1.37
C LEU A 206 -6.26 -20.91 1.85
N TRP A 207 -6.87 -21.45 2.91
CA TRP A 207 -7.91 -20.75 3.65
C TRP A 207 -7.24 -20.00 4.79
N LEU A 208 -7.44 -18.70 4.84
CA LEU A 208 -6.74 -17.76 5.71
C LEU A 208 -7.76 -16.96 6.52
N THR A 209 -7.47 -16.74 7.80
CA THR A 209 -8.34 -16.00 8.71
C THR A 209 -7.51 -15.12 9.65
N PRO A 210 -7.99 -13.92 10.00
CA PRO A 210 -7.34 -13.09 11.02
C PRO A 210 -7.54 -13.64 12.45
N THR A 211 -8.53 -14.51 12.66
CA THR A 211 -8.79 -15.10 13.98
C THR A 211 -7.97 -16.36 14.25
N LYS A 212 -7.45 -16.48 15.47
CA LYS A 212 -6.71 -17.68 15.87
C LYS A 212 -7.68 -18.89 15.91
N PRO A 213 -7.45 -19.93 15.10
CA PRO A 213 -8.30 -21.11 15.14
C PRO A 213 -8.07 -21.90 16.43
N MET A 214 -9.07 -22.70 16.84
CA MET A 214 -8.97 -23.57 18.02
C MET A 214 -7.87 -24.64 17.89
N ALA A 215 -7.54 -25.05 16.66
CA ALA A 215 -6.43 -25.96 16.40
C ALA A 215 -5.08 -25.23 16.47
N LYS A 216 -4.00 -25.93 16.85
CA LYS A 216 -2.62 -25.41 16.83
C LYS A 216 -2.21 -25.06 15.39
N SER A 217 -2.49 -23.83 14.96
CA SER A 217 -2.03 -23.24 13.70
C SER A 217 -1.04 -22.14 14.04
N ASN A 218 0.20 -22.29 13.57
CA ASN A 218 1.22 -21.26 13.74
C ASN A 218 1.07 -20.23 12.62
N PRO A 219 0.93 -18.93 12.94
CA PRO A 219 0.87 -17.90 11.93
C PRO A 219 2.23 -17.83 11.25
N LYS A 220 2.23 -17.78 9.91
CA LYS A 220 3.44 -17.52 9.14
C LYS A 220 3.40 -16.08 8.64
N PRO A 221 4.52 -15.34 8.67
CA PRO A 221 4.57 -13.97 8.13
C PRO A 221 4.02 -13.87 6.71
N ILE A 222 4.32 -14.89 5.88
CA ILE A 222 3.88 -14.97 4.48
C ILE A 222 2.36 -14.83 4.30
N TYR A 223 1.55 -15.32 5.26
CA TYR A 223 0.10 -15.30 5.16
C TYR A 223 -0.48 -13.90 5.17
N ARG A 224 0.22 -12.92 5.77
CA ARG A 224 -0.21 -11.52 5.81
C ARG A 224 -0.16 -10.88 4.43
N TYR A 225 0.90 -11.18 3.68
CA TYR A 225 1.09 -10.70 2.31
C TYR A 225 0.05 -11.27 1.33
N MET A 226 -0.42 -12.49 1.57
CA MET A 226 -1.45 -13.16 0.74
C MET A 226 -2.86 -12.56 0.90
N VAL A 227 -3.07 -11.68 1.88
CA VAL A 227 -4.35 -11.00 2.15
C VAL A 227 -4.16 -9.50 2.34
N ALA A 228 -3.11 -8.95 1.75
CA ALA A 228 -2.85 -7.51 1.70
C ALA A 228 -2.55 -7.10 0.26
N THR A 229 -2.79 -5.83 -0.04
CA THR A 229 -2.51 -5.22 -1.33
C THR A 229 -2.13 -3.75 -1.15
N ALA A 230 -1.45 -3.18 -2.13
CA ALA A 230 -1.16 -1.76 -2.13
C ALA A 230 -2.44 -0.96 -2.39
N LEU A 231 -2.55 0.19 -1.73
CA LEU A 231 -3.70 1.07 -1.90
C LEU A 231 -3.19 2.52 -1.82
N PRO A 232 -3.38 3.37 -2.85
CA PRO A 232 -3.05 4.77 -2.72
C PRO A 232 -3.95 5.47 -1.69
N TYR A 233 -3.47 6.59 -1.18
CA TYR A 233 -4.33 7.58 -0.52
C TYR A 233 -4.91 8.51 -1.59
N VAL A 234 -6.20 8.80 -1.50
CA VAL A 234 -6.89 9.71 -2.41
C VAL A 234 -7.57 10.81 -1.60
N ASP A 235 -7.07 12.03 -1.78
CA ASP A 235 -7.73 13.24 -1.30
C ASP A 235 -8.73 13.72 -2.35
N LEU A 236 -10.00 13.84 -1.96
CA LEU A 236 -11.11 14.30 -2.79
C LEU A 236 -11.50 15.75 -2.47
N GLY A 237 -10.59 16.54 -1.90
CA GLY A 237 -10.81 17.92 -1.49
C GLY A 237 -11.17 18.90 -2.64
N ALA A 238 -11.57 20.12 -2.25
CA ALA A 238 -12.06 21.15 -3.16
C ALA A 238 -11.05 21.61 -4.24
N GLY A 239 -9.76 21.30 -4.07
CA GLY A 239 -8.68 21.58 -5.04
C GLY A 239 -8.51 20.53 -6.14
N GLY A 240 -9.37 19.50 -6.19
CA GLY A 240 -9.30 18.39 -7.13
C GLY A 240 -8.71 17.11 -6.52
N THR A 241 -8.87 16.01 -7.24
CA THR A 241 -8.42 14.68 -6.79
C THR A 241 -6.90 14.58 -6.74
N GLN A 242 -6.31 14.43 -5.56
CA GLN A 242 -4.89 14.13 -5.38
C GLN A 242 -4.69 12.68 -4.97
N VAL A 243 -3.79 11.98 -5.68
CA VAL A 243 -3.50 10.56 -5.44
C VAL A 243 -2.05 10.42 -4.97
N GLN A 244 -1.86 9.87 -3.78
CA GLN A 244 -0.54 9.59 -3.22
C GLN A 244 -0.33 8.09 -3.04
N HIS A 245 0.63 7.53 -3.76
CA HIS A 245 1.05 6.12 -3.62
C HIS A 245 2.06 5.91 -2.48
N GLY A 246 2.55 7.02 -1.91
CA GLY A 246 3.64 7.03 -0.95
C GLY A 246 5.01 6.89 -1.61
N VAL A 247 6.02 7.45 -0.96
CA VAL A 247 7.40 7.53 -1.45
C VAL A 247 8.39 6.99 -0.42
N CYS A 248 9.53 6.52 -0.88
CA CYS A 248 10.63 6.04 -0.04
C CYS A 248 11.86 6.94 -0.21
N CYS A 249 12.70 6.99 0.82
CA CYS A 249 13.88 7.86 0.84
C CYS A 249 15.06 7.24 0.08
N THR A 250 15.53 7.91 -0.98
CA THR A 250 16.74 7.49 -1.71
C THR A 250 17.98 7.57 -0.82
N GLY A 251 18.05 8.52 0.11
CA GLY A 251 19.13 8.61 1.11
C GLY A 251 19.19 7.41 2.06
N CYS A 252 18.05 6.93 2.55
CA CYS A 252 18.00 5.71 3.36
C CYS A 252 18.43 4.48 2.55
N GLN A 253 18.07 4.42 1.26
CA GLN A 253 18.53 3.36 0.36
C GLN A 253 20.06 3.40 0.18
N ILE A 254 20.66 4.58 0.02
CA ILE A 254 22.13 4.74 -0.03
C ILE A 254 22.78 4.21 1.25
N SER A 255 22.21 4.53 2.42
CA SER A 255 22.72 4.07 3.71
C SER A 255 22.77 2.53 3.80
N VAL A 256 21.69 1.88 3.35
CA VAL A 256 21.61 0.41 3.28
C VAL A 256 22.68 -0.17 2.36
N GLU A 257 22.82 0.38 1.15
CA GLU A 257 23.79 -0.11 0.16
C GLU A 257 25.23 0.07 0.62
N LYS A 258 25.55 1.20 1.26
CA LYS A 258 26.87 1.43 1.89
C LYS A 258 27.15 0.40 2.99
N ASN A 259 26.16 0.15 3.86
CA ASN A 259 26.32 -0.81 4.95
C ASN A 259 26.53 -2.24 4.42
N LEU A 260 25.73 -2.66 3.43
CA LEU A 260 25.90 -3.93 2.73
C LEU A 260 27.29 -4.06 2.08
N ALA A 261 27.77 -3.01 1.42
CA ALA A 261 29.08 -3.02 0.78
C ALA A 261 30.25 -3.08 1.78
N MET A 262 30.10 -2.46 2.95
CA MET A 262 31.15 -2.41 3.99
C MET A 262 31.24 -3.67 4.84
N HIS A 263 30.09 -4.27 5.18
CA HIS A 263 30.04 -5.37 6.16
C HIS A 263 29.68 -6.72 5.54
N GLY A 264 29.15 -6.76 4.31
CA GLY A 264 28.72 -8.01 3.66
C GLY A 264 27.47 -8.65 4.29
N ASP A 265 26.98 -8.11 5.41
CA ASP A 265 25.86 -8.64 6.19
C ASP A 265 24.57 -7.84 5.97
N VAL A 266 23.45 -8.48 6.28
CA VAL A 266 22.13 -7.83 6.30
C VAL A 266 22.20 -6.65 7.29
N PRO A 267 21.76 -5.43 6.90
CA PRO A 267 21.80 -4.28 7.78
C PRO A 267 21.09 -4.55 9.10
N SER A 268 21.49 -3.84 10.16
CA SER A 268 20.75 -3.89 11.41
C SER A 268 19.25 -3.65 11.16
N TYR A 269 18.42 -4.24 12.01
CA TYR A 269 16.98 -4.18 11.89
C TYR A 269 16.46 -2.73 11.69
N ASP A 270 17.02 -1.78 12.45
CA ASP A 270 16.68 -0.35 12.37
C ASP A 270 16.98 0.28 10.99
N ILE A 271 18.06 -0.14 10.31
CA ILE A 271 18.44 0.36 8.98
C ILE A 271 17.50 -0.21 7.91
N SER A 272 17.09 -1.47 8.05
CA SER A 272 16.13 -2.09 7.13
C SER A 272 14.73 -1.48 7.27
N ASP A 273 14.29 -1.18 8.50
CA ASP A 273 13.01 -0.51 8.74
C ASP A 273 12.97 0.90 8.15
N LEU A 274 14.07 1.66 8.22
CA LEU A 274 14.18 2.99 7.60
C LEU A 274 14.04 2.95 6.08
N ARG A 275 14.65 1.95 5.43
CA ARG A 275 14.50 1.72 4.00
C ARG A 275 13.08 1.31 3.63
N ASP A 276 12.44 0.53 4.49
CA ASP A 276 11.12 -0.04 4.22
C ASP A 276 9.97 0.94 4.52
N ARG A 277 10.25 2.08 5.17
CA ARG A 277 9.28 3.14 5.39
C ARG A 277 8.82 3.77 4.08
N VAL A 278 7.50 3.90 3.99
CA VAL A 278 6.79 4.63 2.93
C VAL A 278 6.16 5.84 3.59
N TYR A 279 6.35 7.02 2.99
CA TYR A 279 5.89 8.30 3.51
C TYR A 279 4.84 8.91 2.58
N SER A 280 3.93 9.71 3.11
CA SER A 280 3.25 10.74 2.31
C SER A 280 4.25 11.84 1.92
N SER A 281 3.87 12.72 1.00
CA SER A 281 4.73 13.85 0.61
C SER A 281 5.16 14.71 1.80
N ASP A 282 4.22 15.06 2.68
CA ASP A 282 4.53 15.84 3.88
C ASP A 282 5.28 15.03 4.94
N GLY A 283 4.94 13.75 5.10
CA GLY A 283 5.71 12.85 5.95
C GLY A 283 7.17 12.79 5.53
N TYR A 284 7.41 12.66 4.22
CA TYR A 284 8.76 12.60 3.66
C TYR A 284 9.53 13.88 3.90
N LEU A 285 8.92 15.05 3.74
CA LEU A 285 9.62 16.32 3.92
C LEU A 285 10.05 16.55 5.38
N ARG A 286 9.28 16.03 6.36
CA ARG A 286 9.72 16.01 7.77
C ARG A 286 10.90 15.05 7.99
N HIS A 287 10.89 13.90 7.33
CA HIS A 287 12.04 12.98 7.34
C HIS A 287 13.29 13.61 6.70
N PHE A 288 13.13 14.27 5.55
CA PHE A 288 14.21 14.90 4.79
C PHE A 288 14.98 15.94 5.60
N GLN A 289 14.28 16.68 6.47
CA GLN A 289 14.92 17.66 7.38
C GLN A 289 16.06 17.07 8.18
N TRP A 290 16.06 15.77 8.46
CA TRP A 290 17.07 15.13 9.32
C TRP A 290 17.91 14.07 8.62
N CYS A 291 17.61 13.70 7.38
CA CYS A 291 18.30 12.62 6.68
C CYS A 291 19.57 13.10 5.97
N GLN A 292 20.75 12.81 6.53
CA GLN A 292 22.04 13.30 6.03
C GLN A 292 22.33 12.86 4.59
N GLU A 293 22.07 11.59 4.26
CA GLU A 293 22.29 11.08 2.90
C GLU A 293 21.33 11.70 1.88
N ALA A 294 20.07 11.95 2.26
CA ALA A 294 19.11 12.59 1.37
C ALA A 294 19.49 14.05 1.11
N GLN A 295 19.94 14.79 2.14
CA GLN A 295 20.43 16.15 1.99
C GLN A 295 21.70 16.23 1.13
N THR A 296 22.61 15.27 1.31
CA THR A 296 23.83 15.17 0.48
C THR A 296 23.48 14.91 -0.99
N LEU A 297 22.52 14.02 -1.25
CA LEU A 297 22.03 13.74 -2.59
C LEU A 297 21.35 14.97 -3.22
N TRP A 298 20.50 15.67 -2.45
CA TRP A 298 19.87 16.91 -2.88
C TRP A 298 20.90 17.99 -3.22
N ALA A 299 21.90 18.21 -2.37
CA ALA A 299 22.96 19.18 -2.64
C ALA A 299 23.74 18.83 -3.92
N SER A 300 23.99 17.54 -4.18
CA SER A 300 24.66 17.09 -5.41
C SER A 300 23.84 17.31 -6.69
N SER A 301 22.53 17.54 -6.56
CA SER A 301 21.65 17.86 -7.70
C SER A 301 21.63 19.34 -8.07
N SER A 302 22.35 20.20 -7.32
CA SER A 302 22.30 21.66 -7.47
C SER A 302 20.87 22.22 -7.46
N GLY A 303 20.02 21.76 -6.54
CA GLY A 303 18.62 22.16 -6.48
C GLY A 303 17.73 21.51 -7.54
N GLY A 304 18.10 20.31 -7.99
CA GLY A 304 17.36 19.52 -8.99
C GLY A 304 17.69 19.83 -10.44
N THR A 305 18.65 20.72 -10.72
CA THR A 305 19.04 21.08 -12.10
C THR A 305 20.05 20.09 -12.70
N VAL A 306 20.73 19.30 -11.87
CA VAL A 306 21.76 18.34 -12.28
C VAL A 306 21.30 16.92 -11.94
N PRO A 307 21.39 15.95 -12.89
CA PRO A 307 21.10 14.55 -12.60
C PRO A 307 22.02 13.98 -11.53
N VAL A 308 21.43 13.23 -10.59
CA VAL A 308 22.18 12.55 -9.53
C VAL A 308 22.35 11.07 -9.81
N LYS A 309 23.41 10.46 -9.25
CA LYS A 309 23.60 9.02 -9.30
C LYS A 309 22.62 8.33 -8.36
N ILE A 310 21.64 7.62 -8.93
CA ILE A 310 20.63 6.87 -8.19
C ILE A 310 21.24 5.54 -7.69
N PRO A 311 21.06 5.16 -6.41
CA PRO A 311 21.53 3.88 -5.87
C PRO A 311 20.80 2.69 -6.54
N PHE A 312 21.44 1.51 -6.54
CA PHE A 312 21.00 0.37 -7.34
C PHE A 312 19.57 -0.07 -7.00
N GLY A 313 19.25 -0.17 -5.72
CA GLY A 313 17.93 -0.58 -5.26
C GLY A 313 16.86 0.45 -5.62
N ALA A 314 17.15 1.75 -5.55
CA ALA A 314 16.17 2.76 -5.99
C ALA A 314 15.94 2.69 -7.51
N LEU A 315 16.99 2.48 -8.31
CA LEU A 315 16.89 2.28 -9.76
C LEU A 315 16.04 1.05 -10.11
N LYS A 316 16.12 -0.01 -9.30
CA LYS A 316 15.32 -1.25 -9.45
C LYS A 316 13.97 -1.20 -8.72
N GLY A 317 13.56 -0.04 -8.20
CA GLY A 317 12.29 0.11 -7.51
C GLY A 317 12.17 -0.73 -6.23
N GLY A 318 13.26 -0.88 -5.49
CA GLY A 318 13.37 -1.64 -4.24
C GLY A 318 14.02 -3.02 -4.37
N SER A 319 14.02 -3.60 -5.56
CA SER A 319 14.54 -4.95 -5.75
C SER A 319 16.07 -4.98 -5.79
N PHE A 320 16.67 -5.86 -4.98
CA PHE A 320 18.10 -6.15 -5.01
C PHE A 320 18.46 -7.28 -5.98
N ARG A 321 17.46 -7.91 -6.60
CA ARG A 321 17.68 -8.98 -7.58
C ARG A 321 17.74 -8.36 -8.97
N SER A 322 18.80 -8.68 -9.71
CA SER A 322 18.78 -8.58 -11.17
C SER A 322 17.56 -9.34 -11.63
N SER A 323 16.64 -8.72 -12.39
CA SER A 323 15.60 -9.46 -13.11
C SER A 323 16.30 -10.61 -13.83
N LYS A 324 16.18 -11.83 -13.31
CA LYS A 324 16.21 -12.99 -14.17
C LYS A 324 14.90 -12.87 -14.91
N ASP A 325 14.99 -12.37 -16.14
CA ASP A 325 14.20 -12.79 -17.29
C ASP A 325 14.29 -11.68 -18.36
N GLY A 326 15.02 -12.02 -19.43
CA GLY A 326 14.58 -11.71 -20.79
C GLY A 326 13.69 -12.84 -21.29
#